data_AF-A0A354ZH24-F1
#
_entry.id   AF-A0A354ZH24-F1
#
_cell.length_a   1.000
_cell.length_b   1.000
_cell.length_c   1.000
_cell.angle_alpha   90.00
_cell.angle_beta   90.00
_cell.angle_gamma   90.00
#
_symmetry.space_group_name_H-M   'P 1'
#
loop_
_entity.id
_entity.type
_entity.pdbx_description
1 polymer ?
#
loop_
_entity_poly.entity_id
_entity_poly.type
_entity_poly.pdbx_seq_one_letter_code
_entity_poly.pdbx_strand_id
1 'polypeptide(L)'
;MNVNIMDMMDRTQKGFERRLRTFQIVALALFVVLAGRLWQLQVMRGDYFKSRSAANRLALVPISAPRGLIVDRSGETLATSRMAYTVSAMPQEFRDRKGEVELLSQLLGMAVDEI
;
A
#
# COMPACT_ATOMS: atom_id res chain seq x y z
N MET A 1 70.09 -1.18 24.52
CA MET A 1 69.01 -1.88 23.77
C MET A 1 68.44 -0.88 22.77
N ASN A 2 68.89 -0.92 21.51
CA ASN A 2 68.50 0.05 20.49
C ASN A 2 67.12 -0.32 19.93
N VAL A 3 66.08 0.39 20.34
CA VAL A 3 64.76 0.29 19.74
C VAL A 3 64.65 1.38 18.67
N ASN A 4 64.61 0.97 17.40
CA ASN A 4 64.39 1.89 16.28
C ASN A 4 62.91 2.30 16.23
N ILE A 5 62.66 3.61 16.29
CA ILE A 5 61.32 4.22 16.26
C ILE A 5 60.52 3.78 15.01
N MET A 6 61.22 3.48 13.91
CA MET A 6 60.64 2.97 12.66
C MET A 6 59.93 1.62 12.83
N ASP A 7 60.46 0.70 13.65
CA ASP A 7 59.87 -0.64 13.87
C ASP A 7 58.60 -0.57 14.75
N MET A 8 58.50 0.46 15.60
CA MET A 8 57.31 0.66 16.44
C MET A 8 56.12 1.23 15.66
N MET A 9 56.39 2.10 14.68
CA MET A 9 55.37 2.70 13.82
C MET A 9 54.82 1.69 12.80
N ASP A 10 55.64 0.73 12.36
CA ASP A 10 55.25 -0.32 11.42
C ASP A 10 54.32 -1.38 12.07
N ARG A 11 54.52 -1.67 13.36
CA ARG A 11 53.66 -2.61 14.13
C ARG A 11 52.28 -2.04 14.43
N THR A 12 52.17 -0.75 14.70
CA THR A 12 50.88 -0.08 14.94
C THR A 12 50.05 0.06 13.64
N GLN A 13 50.68 0.36 12.51
CA GLN A 13 50.03 0.41 11.19
C GLN A 13 49.47 -0.95 10.75
N LYS A 14 50.27 -2.03 10.85
CA LYS A 14 49.84 -3.39 10.44
C LYS A 14 48.64 -3.91 11.25
N GLY A 15 48.54 -3.56 12.52
CA GLY A 15 47.41 -3.92 13.37
C GLY A 15 46.11 -3.23 12.95
N PHE A 16 46.19 -1.95 12.58
CA PHE A 16 45.05 -1.17 12.09
C PHE A 16 44.57 -1.65 10.72
N GLU A 17 45.49 -1.89 9.77
CA GLU A 17 45.14 -2.40 8.43
C GLU A 17 44.49 -3.79 8.48
N ARG A 18 44.96 -4.69 9.35
CA ARG A 18 44.33 -6.00 9.54
C ARG A 18 42.89 -5.89 10.02
N ARG A 19 42.63 -5.02 11.02
CA ARG A 19 41.28 -4.81 11.54
C ARG A 19 40.37 -4.23 10.47
N LEU A 20 40.83 -3.21 9.74
CA LEU A 20 40.08 -2.59 8.66
C LEU A 20 39.73 -3.60 7.56
N ARG A 21 40.68 -4.45 7.17
CA ARG A 21 40.48 -5.52 6.18
C ARG A 21 39.46 -6.55 6.65
N THR A 22 39.50 -6.94 7.92
CA THR A 22 38.50 -7.85 8.51
C THR A 22 37.11 -7.23 8.46
N PHE A 23 36.96 -5.95 8.83
CA PHE A 23 35.67 -5.25 8.73
C PHE A 23 35.16 -5.16 7.30
N GLN A 24 36.04 -4.89 6.32
CA GLN A 24 35.67 -4.87 4.90
C GLN A 24 35.18 -6.23 4.42
N ILE A 25 35.84 -7.32 4.79
CA ILE A 25 35.43 -8.68 4.41
C ILE A 25 34.06 -9.02 5.03
N VAL A 26 33.85 -8.68 6.31
CA VAL A 26 32.56 -8.90 6.98
C VAL A 26 31.45 -8.08 6.33
N ALA A 27 31.70 -6.80 6.05
CA ALA A 27 30.73 -5.94 5.37
C ALA A 27 30.38 -6.48 3.98
N LEU A 28 31.39 -6.90 3.20
CA LEU A 28 31.16 -7.48 1.88
C LEU A 28 30.34 -8.78 1.95
N ALA A 29 30.64 -9.65 2.91
CA ALA A 29 29.87 -10.88 3.13
C ALA A 29 28.39 -10.58 3.44
N LEU A 30 28.12 -9.58 4.27
CA LEU A 30 26.74 -9.14 4.55
C LEU A 30 26.04 -8.64 3.28
N PHE A 31 26.72 -7.83 2.46
CA PHE A 31 26.17 -7.37 1.19
C PHE A 31 25.87 -8.52 0.23
N VAL A 32 26.72 -9.55 0.17
CA VAL A 32 26.48 -10.74 -0.65
C VAL A 32 25.23 -11.49 -0.18
N VAL A 33 25.05 -11.66 1.14
CA VAL A 33 23.84 -12.29 1.70
C VAL A 33 22.58 -11.48 1.33
N LEU A 34 22.63 -10.16 1.45
CA LEU A 34 21.52 -9.28 1.07
C LEU A 34 21.23 -9.34 -0.43
N ALA A 35 22.26 -9.35 -1.28
CA ALA A 35 22.11 -9.48 -2.72
C ALA A 35 21.50 -10.84 -3.11
N GLY A 36 21.93 -11.93 -2.46
CA GLY A 36 21.33 -13.26 -2.64
C GLY A 36 19.86 -13.29 -2.21
N ARG A 37 19.51 -12.64 -1.10
CA ARG A 37 18.12 -12.51 -0.65
C ARG A 37 17.28 -11.69 -1.62
N LEU A 38 17.82 -10.59 -2.14
CA LEU A 38 17.18 -9.78 -3.16
C LEU A 38 16.94 -10.60 -4.43
N TRP A 39 17.94 -11.35 -4.89
CA TRP A 39 17.81 -12.25 -6.04
C TRP A 39 16.72 -13.29 -5.83
N GLN A 40 16.64 -13.90 -4.65
CA GLN A 40 15.57 -14.85 -4.32
C GLN A 40 14.17 -14.20 -4.43
N LEU A 41 14.01 -12.98 -3.92
CA LEU A 41 12.72 -12.28 -3.97
C LEU A 41 12.35 -11.83 -5.39
N GLN A 42 13.32 -11.34 -6.15
CA GLN A 42 13.11 -10.78 -7.48
C GLN A 42 13.01 -11.86 -8.57
N VAL A 43 13.82 -12.91 -8.51
CA VAL A 43 13.92 -13.93 -9.58
C VAL A 43 13.07 -15.14 -9.27
N MET A 44 13.19 -15.74 -8.07
CA MET A 44 12.41 -16.95 -7.75
C MET A 44 10.95 -16.63 -7.40
N ARG A 45 10.69 -15.47 -6.79
CA ARG A 45 9.35 -15.04 -6.37
C ARG A 45 8.82 -13.83 -7.13
N GLY A 46 9.54 -13.35 -8.13
CA GLY A 46 9.14 -12.19 -8.94
C GLY A 46 7.78 -12.38 -9.58
N ASP A 47 7.57 -13.51 -10.26
CA ASP A 47 6.30 -13.83 -10.91
C ASP A 47 5.14 -13.99 -9.92
N TYR A 48 5.42 -14.56 -8.74
CA TYR A 48 4.45 -14.69 -7.67
C TYR A 48 3.99 -13.32 -7.16
N PHE A 49 4.90 -12.40 -6.88
CA PHE A 49 4.53 -11.04 -6.43
C PHE A 49 3.94 -10.20 -7.56
N LYS A 50 4.39 -10.38 -8.81
CA LYS A 50 3.84 -9.69 -9.98
C LYS A 50 2.38 -10.07 -10.23
N SER A 51 2.03 -11.36 -10.12
CA SER A 51 0.65 -11.83 -10.27
C SER A 51 -0.28 -11.29 -9.16
N ARG A 52 0.20 -11.25 -7.91
CA ARG A 52 -0.56 -10.70 -6.76
C ARG A 52 -0.79 -9.19 -6.89
N SER A 53 0.21 -8.45 -7.38
CA SER A 53 0.04 -7.02 -7.68
C SER A 53 -0.94 -6.77 -8.84
N ALA A 54 -0.95 -7.63 -9.86
CA ALA A 54 -1.92 -7.52 -10.95
C ALA A 54 -3.36 -7.77 -10.47
N ALA A 55 -3.56 -8.77 -9.59
CA ALA A 55 -4.86 -9.03 -8.97
C ALA A 55 -5.34 -7.86 -8.10
N ASN A 56 -4.44 -7.20 -7.37
CA ASN A 56 -4.79 -5.99 -6.61
C ASN A 56 -5.08 -4.77 -7.49
N ARG A 57 -4.59 -4.74 -8.73
CA ARG A 57 -4.83 -3.64 -9.68
C ARG A 57 -6.12 -3.81 -10.48
N LEU A 58 -6.57 -5.04 -10.68
CA LEU A 58 -7.75 -5.36 -11.47
C LEU A 58 -8.94 -5.57 -10.54
N ALA A 59 -9.70 -4.50 -10.30
CA ALA A 59 -11.03 -4.62 -9.75
C ALA A 59 -12.00 -5.04 -10.86
N LEU A 60 -12.59 -6.23 -10.76
CA LEU A 60 -13.70 -6.62 -11.61
C LEU A 60 -14.94 -5.83 -11.18
N VAL A 61 -15.26 -4.76 -11.92
CA VAL A 61 -16.50 -4.00 -11.72
C VAL A 61 -17.58 -4.62 -12.61
N PRO A 62 -18.57 -5.34 -12.06
CA PRO A 62 -19.65 -5.88 -12.87
C PRO A 62 -20.49 -4.71 -13.43
N ILE A 63 -20.69 -4.70 -14.75
CA ILE A 63 -21.60 -3.74 -15.39
C ILE A 63 -22.99 -4.36 -15.37
N SER A 64 -23.87 -3.85 -14.53
CA SER A 64 -25.27 -4.27 -14.51
C SER A 64 -25.95 -3.90 -15.83
N ALA A 65 -26.57 -4.88 -16.49
CA ALA A 65 -27.38 -4.61 -17.67
C ALA A 65 -28.60 -3.74 -17.28
N PRO A 66 -28.93 -2.69 -18.06
CA PRO A 66 -30.12 -1.89 -17.80
C PRO A 66 -31.38 -2.76 -17.95
N ARG A 67 -32.36 -2.58 -17.05
CA ARG A 67 -33.66 -3.24 -17.20
C ARG A 67 -34.37 -2.73 -18.45
N GLY A 68 -35.03 -3.64 -19.16
CA GLY A 68 -35.91 -3.27 -20.26
C GLY A 68 -37.07 -2.39 -19.79
N LEU A 69 -37.58 -1.56 -20.72
CA LEU A 69 -38.78 -0.77 -20.49
C LEU A 69 -40.00 -1.71 -20.43
N ILE A 70 -40.83 -1.57 -19.40
CA ILE A 70 -42.12 -2.26 -19.35
C ILE A 70 -43.15 -1.33 -19.99
N VAL A 71 -43.74 -1.77 -21.11
CA VAL A 71 -44.73 -1.01 -21.88
C VAL A 71 -46.10 -1.71 -21.87
N ASP A 72 -47.18 -0.94 -21.87
CA ASP A 72 -48.53 -1.48 -22.09
C ASP A 72 -48.77 -1.78 -23.59
N ARG A 73 -49.88 -2.45 -23.92
CA ARG A 73 -50.33 -2.77 -25.29
C ARG A 73 -50.43 -1.54 -26.21
N SER A 74 -50.60 -0.35 -25.64
CA SER A 74 -50.68 0.94 -26.33
C SER A 74 -49.31 1.57 -26.59
N GLY A 75 -48.23 0.98 -26.07
CA GLY A 75 -46.87 1.51 -26.17
C GLY A 75 -46.49 2.51 -25.06
N GLU A 76 -47.37 2.77 -24.09
CA GLU A 76 -47.08 3.65 -22.95
C GLU A 76 -46.14 2.97 -21.94
N THR A 77 -45.14 3.70 -21.44
CA THR A 77 -44.13 3.16 -20.51
C THR A 77 -44.64 3.18 -19.07
N LEU A 78 -44.75 2.01 -18.45
CA LEU A 78 -45.21 1.85 -17.07
C LEU A 78 -44.07 1.87 -16.04
N ALA A 79 -42.89 1.37 -16.41
CA ALA A 79 -41.72 1.37 -15.54
C ALA A 79 -40.43 1.57 -16.34
N THR A 80 -39.58 2.46 -15.84
CA THR A 80 -38.27 2.77 -16.40
C THR A 80 -37.23 2.91 -15.28
N SER A 81 -35.96 2.77 -15.63
CA SER A 81 -34.84 3.03 -14.72
C SER A 81 -34.50 4.53 -14.77
N ARG A 82 -34.48 5.19 -13.60
CA ARG A 82 -34.03 6.59 -13.47
C ARG A 82 -32.83 6.67 -12.55
N MET A 83 -31.98 7.68 -12.76
CA MET A 83 -30.86 7.95 -11.86
C MET A 83 -31.40 8.33 -10.47
N ALA A 84 -30.84 7.71 -9.42
CA ALA A 84 -31.13 8.04 -8.03
C ALA A 84 -29.86 8.61 -7.39
N TYR A 85 -30.01 9.71 -6.65
CA TYR A 85 -28.93 10.29 -5.87
C TYR A 85 -28.90 9.62 -4.49
N THR A 86 -27.72 9.22 -4.03
CA THR A 86 -27.51 8.65 -2.70
C THR A 86 -26.48 9.50 -1.96
N VAL A 87 -26.78 9.86 -0.73
CA VAL A 87 -25.86 10.56 0.17
C VAL A 87 -25.15 9.51 1.03
N SER A 88 -23.82 9.55 1.08
CA SER A 88 -22.99 8.66 1.90
C SER A 88 -22.03 9.51 2.71
N ALA A 89 -21.94 9.25 4.02
CA ALA A 89 -21.03 9.92 4.92
C ALA A 89 -20.14 8.89 5.63
N MET A 90 -18.85 9.20 5.76
CA MET A 90 -17.92 8.34 6.49
C MET A 90 -17.72 8.89 7.91
N PRO A 91 -17.85 8.06 8.96
CA PRO A 91 -17.69 8.50 10.36
C PRO A 91 -16.37 9.20 10.68
N GLN A 92 -15.35 8.97 9.85
CA GLN A 92 -13.98 9.47 10.01
C GLN A 92 -13.80 10.91 9.52
N GLU A 93 -14.72 11.41 8.69
CA GLU A 93 -14.64 12.74 8.08
C GLU A 93 -15.32 13.81 8.94
N PHE A 94 -16.13 13.42 9.93
CA PHE A 94 -16.80 14.36 10.83
C PHE A 94 -15.80 15.07 11.74
N ARG A 95 -15.86 16.41 11.79
CA ARG A 95 -15.09 17.22 12.75
C ARG A 95 -15.86 17.40 14.04
N ASP A 96 -17.16 17.64 13.93
CA ASP A 96 -18.12 17.62 15.05
C ASP A 96 -19.28 16.67 14.72
N ARG A 97 -19.13 15.41 15.15
CA ARG A 97 -20.09 14.34 14.85
C ARG A 97 -21.51 14.67 15.30
N LYS A 98 -21.70 15.33 16.45
CA LYS A 98 -23.06 15.58 16.96
C LYS A 98 -23.75 16.67 16.15
N GLY A 99 -23.07 17.80 15.94
CA GLY A 99 -23.62 18.91 15.15
C GLY A 99 -23.83 18.57 13.67
N GLU A 100 -22.90 17.82 13.07
CA GLU A 100 -23.00 17.45 11.65
C GLU A 100 -24.08 16.40 11.39
N VAL A 101 -24.26 15.42 12.29
CA VAL A 101 -25.35 14.44 12.18
C VAL A 101 -26.72 15.10 12.38
N GLU A 102 -26.83 16.04 13.32
CA GLU A 102 -28.08 16.77 13.54
C GLU A 102 -28.46 17.66 12.34
N LEU A 103 -27.46 18.29 11.70
CA LEU A 103 -27.65 19.02 10.45
C LEU A 103 -28.09 18.10 9.29
N LEU A 104 -27.45 16.93 9.14
CA LEU A 104 -27.83 15.93 8.14
C LEU A 104 -29.24 15.38 8.37
N SER A 105 -29.62 15.14 9.63
CA SER A 105 -30.98 14.75 10.02
C SER A 105 -32.02 15.76 9.56
N GLN A 106 -31.77 17.06 9.78
CA GLN A 106 -32.69 18.13 9.34
C GLN A 106 -32.78 18.24 7.82
N LEU A 107 -31.66 18.09 7.10
CA LEU A 107 -31.63 18.21 5.64
C LEU A 107 -32.25 17.00 4.93
N LEU A 108 -32.06 15.79 5.48
CA LEU A 108 -32.58 14.55 4.91
C LEU A 108 -33.98 14.19 5.42
N GLY A 109 -34.45 14.86 6.48
CA GLY A 109 -35.74 14.57 7.11
C GLY A 109 -35.79 13.19 7.78
N MET A 110 -34.64 12.64 8.17
CA MET A 110 -34.51 11.34 8.83
C MET A 110 -34.15 11.54 10.30
N ALA A 111 -34.54 10.60 11.16
CA ALA A 111 -34.25 10.70 12.58
C ALA A 111 -32.74 10.46 12.86
N VAL A 112 -32.20 11.09 13.90
CA VAL A 112 -30.75 11.04 14.23
C VAL A 112 -30.27 9.62 14.54
N ASP A 113 -31.16 8.76 15.00
CA ASP A 113 -30.93 7.33 15.25
C ASP A 113 -30.86 6.47 13.98
N GLU A 114 -31.36 7.00 12.85
CA GLU A 114 -31.32 6.34 11.53
C GLU A 114 -30.11 6.77 10.67
N ILE A 115 -29.26 7.70 11.18
CA ILE A 115 -28.06 8.25 10.51
C ILE A 115 -26.78 7.75 11.18
#